data_AF-A0A377B8V8-F1
#
_entry.id   AF-A0A377B8V8-F1
#
_cell.length_a   1.000
_cell.length_b   1.000
_cell.length_c   1.000
_cell.angle_alpha   90.00
_cell.angle_beta   90.00
_cell.angle_gamma   90.00
#
_symmetry.space_group_name_H-M   'P 1'
#
loop_
_entity.id
_entity.type
_entity.pdbx_description
1 polymer ?
#
loop_
_entity_poly.entity_id
_entity_poly.type
_entity_poly.pdbx_seq_one_letter_code
_entity_poly.pdbx_strand_id
1 'polypeptide(L)'
;MPGGQKEAYELVAPILTKIAAVAEDGEPCVTYIGADGAGHYVKMVHNGIEYGDMQLIAEAYSLLKGGLNLSNEELAQTFTEWNNGELSSYLIDITKDIFTKKDEDGNYLVDVILDEAANKGTGKWTSQSALDLGEPLSLITESVFARYISSLKDQRVAASKVLSGPQAQPAGDKAEFIEKVRRALYLGKIVSYAQGFSQLRAASEEYNWDLNYGEIAKIFRAGCIIRAQFLQKITDAYAENPLLANLLLAPYFKQIADDYQQALRDVVAYAVQNGIPVPTFAAAVAYYDSYRAAVLPANLIQAQRDYFGAHTYKRIDKQGVFHTEWLD
;
A
#
# COMPACT_ATOMS: atom_id res chain seq x y z
N MET A 1 17.19 1.59 11.22
CA MET A 1 16.02 1.44 12.11
C MET A 1 16.43 0.59 13.31
N PRO A 2 17.36 1.06 14.17
CA PRO A 2 17.85 0.29 15.31
C PRO A 2 16.80 0.12 16.41
N GLY A 3 16.70 -1.08 16.98
CA GLY A 3 15.96 -1.38 18.21
C GLY A 3 16.83 -2.20 19.17
N GLY A 4 16.48 -2.23 20.45
CA GLY A 4 17.25 -2.90 21.50
C GLY A 4 17.31 -2.07 22.78
N GLN A 5 18.29 -2.31 23.65
CA GLN A 5 18.51 -1.46 24.82
C GLN A 5 18.92 -0.04 24.40
N LYS A 6 18.30 0.97 25.01
CA LYS A 6 18.58 2.38 24.68
C LYS A 6 20.04 2.73 24.93
N GLU A 7 20.64 2.23 26.01
CA GLU A 7 22.04 2.46 26.35
C GLU A 7 22.98 1.89 25.28
N ALA A 8 22.64 0.74 24.68
CA ALA A 8 23.41 0.16 23.59
C ALA A 8 23.27 0.99 22.31
N TYR A 9 22.07 1.52 22.02
CA TYR A 9 21.88 2.45 20.91
C TYR A 9 22.75 3.70 21.06
N GLU A 10 22.80 4.33 22.23
CA GLU A 10 23.60 5.56 22.44
C GLU A 10 25.09 5.34 22.16
N LEU A 11 25.62 4.15 22.44
CA LEU A 11 27.02 3.79 22.14
C LEU A 11 27.30 3.73 20.63
N VAL A 12 26.34 3.30 19.82
CA VAL A 12 26.49 3.15 18.37
C VAL A 12 25.88 4.31 17.57
N ALA A 13 25.07 5.16 18.19
CA ALA A 13 24.42 6.29 17.53
C ALA A 13 25.42 7.20 16.79
N PRO A 14 26.61 7.55 17.32
CA PRO A 14 27.56 8.40 16.59
C PRO A 14 28.02 7.83 15.25
N ILE A 15 28.23 6.51 15.15
CA ILE A 15 28.62 5.88 13.88
C ILE A 15 27.41 5.73 12.96
N LEU A 16 26.26 5.32 13.49
CA LEU A 16 25.03 5.15 12.71
C LEU A 16 24.58 6.47 12.07
N THR A 17 24.63 7.58 12.82
CA THR A 17 24.29 8.91 12.32
C THR A 17 25.21 9.36 11.19
N LYS A 18 26.52 9.07 11.28
CA LYS A 18 27.50 9.46 10.25
C LYS A 18 27.34 8.72 8.93
N ILE A 19 26.82 7.49 8.96
CA ILE A 19 26.68 6.64 7.77
C ILE A 19 25.25 6.60 7.22
N ALA A 20 24.27 7.11 7.96
CA ALA A 20 22.89 7.18 7.51
C ALA A 20 22.75 8.15 6.32
N ALA A 21 21.76 7.88 5.46
CA ALA A 21 21.31 8.89 4.51
C ALA A 21 20.84 10.14 5.26
N VAL A 22 20.92 11.30 4.62
CA VAL A 22 20.51 12.58 5.20
C VAL A 22 19.34 13.11 4.37
N ALA A 23 18.26 13.51 5.04
CA ALA A 23 17.11 14.14 4.39
C ALA A 23 17.47 15.56 3.93
N GLU A 24 16.61 16.17 3.09
CA GLU A 24 16.89 17.50 2.52
C GLU A 24 17.04 18.61 3.57
N ASP A 25 16.43 18.44 4.74
CA ASP A 25 16.52 19.35 5.89
C ASP A 25 17.78 19.13 6.77
N GLY A 26 18.64 18.19 6.40
CA GLY A 26 19.87 17.86 7.14
C GLY A 26 19.68 16.82 8.24
N GLU A 27 18.47 16.31 8.48
CA GLU A 27 18.25 15.27 9.50
C GLU A 27 18.78 13.90 9.02
N PRO A 28 19.55 13.16 9.85
CA PRO A 28 20.01 11.82 9.53
C PRO A 28 18.82 10.83 9.58
N CYS A 29 18.73 9.93 8.61
CA CYS A 29 17.69 8.91 8.50
C CYS A 29 17.97 7.70 9.42
N VAL A 30 18.24 7.98 10.69
CA VAL A 30 18.36 6.98 11.76
C VAL A 30 17.87 7.58 13.07
N THR A 31 17.11 6.80 13.81
CA THR A 31 16.60 7.15 15.14
C THR A 31 16.42 5.87 15.95
N TYR A 32 16.39 5.98 17.27
CA TYR A 32 16.07 4.84 18.14
C TYR A 32 14.59 4.49 17.97
N ILE A 33 14.31 3.27 17.51
CA ILE A 33 12.94 2.85 17.18
C ILE A 33 12.17 2.43 18.42
N GLY A 34 12.81 1.68 19.31
CA GLY A 34 12.16 1.05 20.46
C GLY A 34 12.97 -0.12 20.98
N ALA A 35 12.41 -0.81 21.98
CA ALA A 35 13.06 -1.96 22.61
C ALA A 35 13.17 -3.17 21.66
N ASP A 36 14.01 -4.15 22.06
CA ASP A 36 14.07 -5.49 21.47
C ASP A 36 14.01 -5.55 19.92
N GLY A 37 12.94 -6.12 19.35
CA GLY A 37 12.74 -6.35 17.92
C GLY A 37 12.10 -5.18 17.17
N ALA A 38 11.76 -4.07 17.83
CA ALA A 38 11.02 -2.95 17.24
C ALA A 38 11.64 -2.44 15.93
N GLY A 39 12.98 -2.33 15.90
CA GLY A 39 13.72 -1.91 14.71
C GLY A 39 13.55 -2.83 13.50
N HIS A 40 13.55 -4.14 13.74
CA HIS A 40 13.31 -5.15 12.69
C HIS A 40 11.84 -5.19 12.27
N TYR A 41 10.90 -4.96 13.19
CA TYR A 41 9.48 -4.86 12.89
C TYR A 41 9.20 -3.67 11.96
N VAL A 42 9.75 -2.49 12.26
CA VAL A 42 9.62 -1.31 11.39
C VAL A 42 10.22 -1.57 10.00
N LYS A 43 11.34 -2.31 9.92
CA LYS A 43 11.91 -2.71 8.62
C LYS A 43 10.99 -3.68 7.86
N MET A 44 10.35 -4.62 8.55
CA MET A 44 9.38 -5.54 7.95
C MET A 44 8.20 -4.75 7.36
N VAL A 45 7.62 -3.82 8.12
CA VAL A 45 6.53 -2.97 7.62
C VAL A 45 6.98 -2.10 6.44
N HIS A 46 8.18 -1.51 6.46
CA HIS A 46 8.74 -0.81 5.30
C HIS A 46 8.71 -1.71 4.05
N ASN A 47 9.18 -2.96 4.13
CA ASN A 47 9.15 -3.85 2.96
C ASN A 47 7.73 -4.24 2.54
N GLY A 48 6.78 -4.32 3.47
CA GLY A 48 5.37 -4.47 3.13
C GLY A 48 4.86 -3.27 2.29
N ILE A 49 5.13 -2.05 2.75
CA ILE A 49 4.78 -0.82 2.04
C ILE A 49 5.44 -0.77 0.65
N GLU A 50 6.72 -1.19 0.55
CA GLU A 50 7.43 -1.32 -0.73
C GLU A 50 6.72 -2.25 -1.71
N TYR A 51 6.17 -3.37 -1.23
CA TYR A 51 5.40 -4.30 -2.06
C TYR A 51 4.09 -3.66 -2.53
N GLY A 52 3.42 -2.91 -1.65
CA GLY A 52 2.26 -2.07 -1.95
C GLY A 52 2.54 -1.09 -3.10
N ASP A 53 3.58 -0.27 -2.94
CA ASP A 53 3.96 0.76 -3.91
C ASP A 53 4.28 0.18 -5.30
N MET A 54 5.09 -0.89 -5.35
CA MET A 54 5.45 -1.53 -6.62
C MET A 54 4.21 -2.10 -7.33
N GLN A 55 3.27 -2.68 -6.59
CA GLN A 55 2.06 -3.26 -7.18
C GLN A 55 1.11 -2.16 -7.69
N LEU A 56 0.94 -1.06 -6.96
CA LEU A 56 0.14 0.08 -7.41
C LEU A 56 0.70 0.68 -8.72
N ILE A 57 2.03 0.80 -8.82
CA ILE A 57 2.72 1.25 -10.04
C ILE A 57 2.51 0.25 -11.18
N ALA A 58 2.58 -1.06 -10.91
CA ALA A 58 2.32 -2.09 -11.91
C ALA A 58 0.89 -2.07 -12.44
N GLU A 59 -0.10 -1.78 -11.59
CA GLU A 59 -1.51 -1.60 -11.99
C GLU A 59 -1.69 -0.35 -12.86
N ALA A 60 -1.06 0.77 -12.49
CA ALA A 60 -1.06 1.97 -13.32
C ALA A 60 -0.46 1.69 -14.71
N TYR A 61 0.67 0.98 -14.78
CA TYR A 61 1.25 0.51 -16.04
C TYR A 61 0.27 -0.35 -16.85
N SER A 62 -0.37 -1.34 -16.21
CA SER A 62 -1.31 -2.24 -16.88
C SER A 62 -2.51 -1.48 -17.47
N LEU A 63 -3.04 -0.49 -16.76
CA LEU A 63 -4.13 0.36 -17.22
C LEU A 63 -3.72 1.25 -18.39
N LEU A 64 -2.55 1.87 -18.34
CA LEU A 64 -2.06 2.73 -19.41
C LEU A 64 -1.74 1.93 -20.68
N LYS A 65 -1.10 0.77 -20.55
CA LYS A 65 -0.78 -0.10 -21.70
C LYS A 65 -2.05 -0.77 -22.24
N GLY A 66 -2.92 -1.30 -21.38
CA GLY A 66 -4.13 -2.01 -21.80
C GLY A 66 -5.26 -1.11 -22.28
N GLY A 67 -5.42 0.09 -21.70
CA GLY A 67 -6.52 1.00 -22.01
C GLY A 67 -6.21 2.06 -23.06
N LEU A 68 -4.95 2.48 -23.17
CA LEU A 68 -4.51 3.52 -24.12
C LEU A 68 -3.49 3.02 -25.15
N ASN A 69 -3.01 1.78 -25.04
CA ASN A 69 -1.94 1.24 -25.89
C ASN A 69 -0.69 2.13 -25.93
N LEU A 70 -0.33 2.74 -24.80
CA LEU A 70 0.86 3.58 -24.73
C LEU A 70 2.11 2.75 -25.07
N SER A 71 2.98 3.33 -25.90
CA SER A 71 4.34 2.85 -26.12
C SER A 71 5.21 3.01 -24.87
N ASN A 72 6.36 2.34 -24.83
CA ASN A 72 7.29 2.45 -23.71
C ASN A 72 7.86 3.87 -23.57
N GLU A 73 8.06 4.60 -24.68
CA GLU A 73 8.39 6.03 -24.65
C GLU A 73 7.31 6.87 -23.98
N GLU A 74 6.05 6.65 -24.32
CA GLU A 74 4.93 7.40 -23.74
C GLU A 74 4.73 7.04 -22.26
N LEU A 75 4.97 5.79 -21.88
CA LEU A 75 5.01 5.37 -20.48
C LEU A 75 6.15 6.08 -19.74
N ALA A 76 7.37 6.08 -20.27
CA ALA A 76 8.51 6.79 -19.69
C ALA A 76 8.21 8.29 -19.49
N GLN A 77 7.60 8.94 -20.50
CA GLN A 77 7.20 10.34 -20.42
C GLN A 77 6.13 10.57 -19.34
N THR A 78 5.11 9.72 -19.30
CA THR A 78 4.03 9.79 -18.29
C THR A 78 4.60 9.67 -16.87
N PHE A 79 5.46 8.68 -16.61
CA PHE A 79 6.09 8.51 -15.30
C PHE A 79 7.09 9.63 -14.98
N THR A 80 7.74 10.22 -15.99
CA THR A 80 8.57 11.43 -15.81
C THR A 80 7.74 12.61 -15.33
N GLU A 81 6.59 12.87 -15.95
CA GLU A 81 5.68 13.93 -15.56
C GLU A 81 5.13 13.70 -14.15
N TRP A 82 4.74 12.47 -13.81
CA TRP A 82 4.29 12.13 -12.46
C TRP A 82 5.38 12.32 -11.41
N ASN A 83 6.65 12.04 -11.75
CA ASN A 83 7.78 12.24 -10.85
C ASN A 83 8.08 13.71 -10.55
N ASN A 84 7.64 14.62 -11.42
CA ASN A 84 7.78 16.07 -11.24
C ASN A 84 6.67 16.66 -10.34
N GLY A 85 5.66 15.86 -10.00
CA GLY A 85 4.54 16.24 -9.13
C GLY A 85 4.56 15.54 -7.77
N GLU A 86 3.39 15.45 -7.14
CA GLU A 86 3.23 14.88 -5.78
C GLU A 86 3.61 13.39 -5.64
N LEU A 87 3.68 12.67 -6.77
CA LEU A 87 4.14 11.28 -6.85
C LEU A 87 5.67 11.14 -6.86
N SER A 88 6.42 12.25 -6.81
CA SER A 88 7.88 12.24 -6.79
C SER A 88 8.42 11.28 -5.73
N SER A 89 9.05 10.22 -6.20
CA SER A 89 9.51 9.10 -5.38
C SER A 89 10.55 8.30 -6.13
N TYR A 90 11.41 7.61 -5.39
CA TYR A 90 12.44 6.79 -6.01
C TYR A 90 11.87 5.70 -6.93
N LEU A 91 10.76 5.06 -6.54
CA LEU A 91 10.17 4.00 -7.35
C LEU A 91 9.59 4.51 -8.67
N ILE A 92 9.00 5.71 -8.70
CA ILE A 92 8.53 6.35 -9.93
C ILE A 92 9.73 6.77 -10.79
N ASP A 93 10.77 7.33 -10.17
CA ASP A 93 12.00 7.77 -10.84
C ASP A 93 12.73 6.62 -11.56
N ILE A 94 12.88 5.45 -10.93
CA ILE A 94 13.46 4.29 -11.62
C ILE A 94 12.50 3.68 -12.65
N THR A 95 11.18 3.81 -12.46
CA THR A 95 10.19 3.26 -13.39
C THR A 95 10.25 3.96 -14.75
N LYS A 96 10.40 5.29 -14.79
CA LYS A 96 10.62 6.00 -16.07
C LYS A 96 11.90 5.54 -16.77
N ASP A 97 12.98 5.27 -16.03
CA ASP A 97 14.26 4.84 -16.60
C ASP A 97 14.14 3.42 -17.18
N ILE A 98 13.47 2.52 -16.46
CA ILE A 98 13.20 1.13 -16.89
C ILE A 98 12.50 1.11 -18.25
N PHE A 99 11.49 1.95 -18.48
CA PHE A 99 10.77 2.00 -19.75
C PHE A 99 11.63 2.44 -20.94
N THR A 100 12.74 3.14 -20.72
CA THR A 100 13.64 3.57 -21.80
C THR A 100 14.78 2.58 -22.08
N LYS A 101 14.98 1.58 -21.20
CA LYS A 101 16.14 0.71 -21.29
C LYS A 101 15.97 -0.32 -22.40
N LYS A 102 16.92 -0.34 -23.33
CA LYS A 102 17.04 -1.36 -24.38
C LYS A 102 18.13 -2.39 -24.10
N ASP A 103 17.95 -3.60 -24.60
CA ASP A 103 18.96 -4.65 -24.67
C ASP A 103 19.93 -4.46 -25.86
N GLU A 104 20.84 -5.40 -26.06
CA GLU A 104 21.86 -5.37 -27.12
C GLU A 104 21.25 -5.52 -28.52
N ASP A 105 20.07 -6.13 -28.63
CA ASP A 105 19.33 -6.38 -29.88
C ASP A 105 18.35 -5.22 -30.22
N GLY A 106 18.22 -4.24 -29.32
CA GLY A 106 17.36 -3.07 -29.48
C GLY A 106 15.93 -3.25 -28.97
N ASN A 107 15.59 -4.37 -28.33
CA ASN A 107 14.30 -4.58 -27.67
C ASN A 107 14.23 -3.79 -26.36
N TYR A 108 13.05 -3.34 -25.96
CA TYR A 108 12.87 -2.81 -24.61
C TYR A 108 12.98 -3.94 -23.59
N LEU A 109 13.89 -3.77 -22.63
CA LEU A 109 14.23 -4.84 -21.70
C LEU A 109 13.01 -5.27 -20.86
N VAL A 110 12.12 -4.33 -20.52
CA VAL A 110 10.90 -4.61 -19.76
C VAL A 110 9.92 -5.56 -20.46
N ASP A 111 9.91 -5.61 -21.79
CA ASP A 111 9.00 -6.47 -22.55
C ASP A 111 9.53 -7.91 -22.72
N VAL A 112 10.82 -8.13 -22.44
CA VAL A 112 11.48 -9.46 -22.53
C VAL A 112 11.79 -10.07 -21.16
N ILE A 113 11.57 -9.33 -20.07
CA ILE A 113 11.66 -9.86 -18.71
C ILE A 113 10.47 -10.81 -18.44
N LEU A 114 10.77 -11.98 -17.88
CA LEU A 114 9.77 -12.93 -17.45
C LEU A 114 8.91 -12.34 -16.31
N ASP A 115 7.59 -12.40 -16.46
CA ASP A 115 6.58 -11.87 -15.53
C ASP A 115 6.34 -12.80 -14.32
N GLU A 116 7.43 -13.16 -13.64
CA GLU A 116 7.45 -13.97 -12.41
C GLU A 116 8.12 -13.19 -11.27
N ALA A 117 7.31 -12.52 -10.46
CA ALA A 117 7.82 -11.66 -9.39
C ALA A 117 8.28 -12.48 -8.17
N ALA A 118 9.60 -12.57 -7.98
CA ALA A 118 10.19 -13.19 -6.80
C ALA A 118 9.96 -12.37 -5.50
N ASN A 119 10.19 -13.01 -4.35
CA ASN A 119 10.13 -12.39 -3.04
C ASN A 119 11.09 -13.08 -2.04
N LYS A 120 11.45 -12.38 -0.96
CA LYS A 120 12.36 -12.88 0.11
C LYS A 120 11.68 -12.93 1.49
N GLY A 121 10.36 -13.06 1.53
CA GLY A 121 9.59 -13.31 2.76
C GLY A 121 9.04 -12.08 3.50
N THR A 122 9.72 -10.92 3.49
CA THR A 122 9.30 -9.78 4.34
C THR A 122 7.90 -9.25 4.04
N GLY A 123 7.46 -9.18 2.78
CA GLY A 123 6.08 -8.80 2.45
C GLY A 123 5.04 -9.78 3.01
N LYS A 124 5.34 -11.09 2.96
CA LYS A 124 4.50 -12.13 3.58
C LYS A 124 4.44 -11.94 5.10
N TRP A 125 5.58 -11.69 5.74
CA TRP A 125 5.65 -11.51 7.19
C TRP A 125 4.83 -10.30 7.66
N THR A 126 4.86 -9.18 6.95
CA THR A 126 3.99 -8.03 7.25
C THR A 126 2.51 -8.40 7.19
N SER A 127 2.11 -9.20 6.20
CA SER A 127 0.72 -9.64 6.05
C SER A 127 0.32 -10.65 7.12
N GLN A 128 1.22 -11.57 7.50
CA GLN A 128 0.99 -12.51 8.60
C GLN A 128 0.85 -11.79 9.94
N SER A 129 1.74 -10.84 10.22
CA SER A 129 1.67 -10.02 11.44
C SER A 129 0.37 -9.22 11.52
N ALA A 130 -0.11 -8.69 10.40
CA ALA A 130 -1.41 -8.01 10.37
C ALA A 130 -2.57 -8.96 10.73
N LEU A 131 -2.54 -10.21 10.24
CA LEU A 131 -3.52 -11.22 10.62
C LEU A 131 -3.45 -11.54 12.12
N ASP A 132 -2.24 -11.68 12.68
CA ASP A 132 -2.03 -11.96 14.10
C ASP A 132 -2.52 -10.80 14.98
N LEU A 133 -2.34 -9.56 14.54
CA LEU A 133 -2.75 -8.34 15.25
C LEU A 133 -4.22 -7.93 15.00
N GLY A 134 -4.94 -8.60 14.11
CA GLY A 134 -6.30 -8.23 13.71
C GLY A 134 -6.40 -6.94 12.88
N GLU A 135 -5.32 -6.57 12.19
CA GLU A 135 -5.24 -5.35 11.39
C GLU A 135 -5.66 -5.57 9.92
N PRO A 136 -6.55 -4.74 9.35
CA PRO A 136 -7.05 -4.90 7.97
C PRO A 136 -6.06 -4.40 6.91
N LEU A 137 -4.92 -5.09 6.77
CA LEU A 137 -3.83 -4.75 5.84
C LEU A 137 -4.07 -5.28 4.41
N SER A 138 -5.22 -4.95 3.82
CA SER A 138 -5.66 -5.54 2.55
C SER A 138 -4.71 -5.25 1.39
N LEU A 139 -4.21 -4.02 1.25
CA LEU A 139 -3.50 -3.60 0.04
C LEU A 139 -2.13 -4.29 -0.08
N ILE A 140 -1.34 -4.27 0.99
CA ILE A 140 -0.03 -4.95 1.04
C ILE A 140 -0.21 -6.46 0.87
N THR A 141 -1.26 -7.04 1.46
CA THR A 141 -1.54 -8.48 1.35
C THR A 141 -1.89 -8.86 -0.09
N GLU A 142 -2.73 -8.07 -0.78
CA GLU A 142 -3.01 -8.27 -2.20
C GLU A 142 -1.76 -8.12 -3.07
N SER A 143 -0.83 -7.22 -2.73
CA SER A 143 0.48 -7.15 -3.40
C SER A 143 1.32 -8.41 -3.24
N VAL A 144 1.24 -9.09 -2.08
CA VAL A 144 1.90 -10.38 -1.88
C VAL A 144 1.25 -11.46 -2.75
N PHE A 145 -0.08 -11.52 -2.78
CA PHE A 145 -0.81 -12.48 -3.62
C PHE A 145 -0.61 -12.23 -5.11
N ALA A 146 -0.49 -10.97 -5.55
CA ALA A 146 -0.16 -10.61 -6.93
C ALA A 146 1.21 -11.17 -7.36
N ARG A 147 2.22 -11.17 -6.46
CA ARG A 147 3.49 -11.84 -6.72
C ARG A 147 3.33 -13.36 -6.82
N TYR A 148 2.56 -13.96 -5.91
CA TYR A 148 2.33 -15.40 -5.92
C TYR A 148 1.61 -15.86 -7.19
N ILE A 149 0.57 -15.16 -7.64
CA ILE A 149 -0.14 -15.53 -8.87
C ILE A 149 0.72 -15.29 -10.11
N SER A 150 1.61 -14.27 -10.12
CA SER A 150 2.57 -14.10 -11.22
C SER A 150 3.53 -15.30 -11.34
N SER A 151 3.95 -15.88 -10.20
CA SER A 151 4.82 -17.06 -10.15
C SER A 151 4.13 -18.35 -10.64
N LEU A 152 2.79 -18.36 -10.76
CA LEU A 152 2.03 -19.46 -11.36
C LEU A 152 1.97 -19.33 -12.89
N LYS A 153 3.09 -19.00 -13.55
CA LYS A 153 3.15 -18.65 -14.98
C LYS A 153 2.55 -19.72 -15.88
N ASP A 154 2.97 -20.98 -15.72
CA ASP A 154 2.48 -22.08 -16.54
C ASP A 154 0.96 -22.27 -16.42
N GLN A 155 0.42 -22.11 -15.20
CA GLN A 155 -1.02 -22.18 -14.96
C GLN A 155 -1.75 -21.01 -15.63
N ARG A 156 -1.22 -19.78 -15.55
CA ARG A 156 -1.80 -18.60 -16.23
C ARG A 156 -1.79 -18.75 -17.75
N VAL A 157 -0.71 -19.28 -18.33
CA VAL A 157 -0.61 -19.55 -19.77
C VAL A 157 -1.57 -20.66 -20.22
N ALA A 158 -1.80 -21.67 -19.40
CA ALA A 158 -2.82 -22.69 -19.67
C ALA A 158 -4.23 -22.09 -19.58
N ALA A 159 -4.52 -21.33 -18.52
CA ALA A 159 -5.81 -20.72 -18.28
C ALA A 159 -6.21 -19.70 -19.36
N SER A 160 -5.28 -18.91 -19.90
CA SER A 160 -5.57 -17.91 -20.93
C SER A 160 -6.07 -18.49 -22.26
N LYS A 161 -5.88 -19.80 -22.47
CA LYS A 161 -6.36 -20.53 -23.66
C LYS A 161 -7.75 -21.14 -23.47
N VAL A 162 -8.26 -21.15 -22.24
CA VAL A 162 -9.50 -21.86 -21.86
C VAL A 162 -10.55 -20.89 -21.32
N LEU A 163 -10.13 -19.93 -20.47
CA LEU A 163 -11.02 -18.96 -19.86
C LEU A 163 -11.23 -17.75 -20.78
N SER A 164 -12.48 -17.36 -20.98
CA SER A 164 -12.84 -16.14 -21.70
C SER A 164 -12.85 -14.92 -20.76
N GLY A 165 -12.56 -13.74 -21.30
CA GLY A 165 -12.73 -12.45 -20.63
C GLY A 165 -13.13 -11.35 -21.62
N PRO A 166 -13.57 -10.19 -21.13
CA PRO A 166 -13.84 -9.04 -21.99
C PRO A 166 -12.53 -8.51 -22.61
N GLN A 167 -12.66 -7.70 -23.66
CA GLN A 167 -11.56 -6.92 -24.22
C GLN A 167 -11.66 -5.47 -23.79
N ALA A 168 -10.50 -4.81 -23.67
CA ALA A 168 -10.42 -3.41 -23.29
C ALA A 168 -11.16 -2.51 -24.29
N GLN A 169 -12.08 -1.71 -23.76
CA GLN A 169 -12.82 -0.67 -24.43
C GLN A 169 -11.99 0.62 -24.48
N PRO A 170 -12.22 1.49 -25.47
CA PRO A 170 -11.57 2.78 -25.55
C PRO A 170 -11.71 3.56 -24.24
N ALA A 171 -10.60 4.00 -23.68
CA ALA A 171 -10.56 4.71 -22.40
C ALA A 171 -11.13 6.14 -22.44
N GLY A 172 -11.55 6.62 -23.62
CA GLY A 172 -12.03 7.99 -23.82
C GLY A 172 -10.88 8.96 -24.11
N ASP A 173 -10.95 10.17 -23.54
CA ASP A 173 -9.87 11.15 -23.67
C ASP A 173 -8.58 10.65 -23.00
N LYS A 174 -7.48 10.69 -23.76
CA LYS A 174 -6.18 10.17 -23.32
C LYS A 174 -5.64 10.89 -22.09
N ALA A 175 -5.71 12.22 -22.07
CA ALA A 175 -5.16 13.02 -20.98
C ALA A 175 -6.00 12.86 -19.71
N GLU A 176 -7.32 12.84 -19.83
CA GLU A 176 -8.25 12.60 -18.72
C GLU A 176 -8.00 11.22 -18.10
N PHE A 177 -7.86 10.17 -18.91
CA PHE A 177 -7.60 8.83 -18.40
C PHE A 177 -6.25 8.73 -17.68
N ILE A 178 -5.19 9.32 -18.25
CA ILE A 178 -3.86 9.38 -17.59
C ILE A 178 -3.97 10.07 -16.23
N GLU A 179 -4.66 11.20 -16.14
CA GLU A 179 -4.83 11.92 -14.87
C GLU A 179 -5.66 11.12 -13.86
N LYS A 180 -6.70 10.41 -14.30
CA LYS A 180 -7.48 9.53 -13.40
C LYS A 180 -6.62 8.41 -12.84
N VAL A 181 -5.79 7.77 -13.67
CA VAL A 181 -4.85 6.72 -13.20
C VAL A 181 -3.82 7.30 -12.24
N ARG A 182 -3.29 8.50 -12.51
CA ARG A 182 -2.36 9.19 -11.59
C ARG A 182 -2.99 9.44 -10.22
N ARG A 183 -4.23 9.93 -10.18
CA ARG A 183 -4.99 10.16 -8.94
C ARG A 183 -5.30 8.86 -8.20
N ALA A 184 -5.69 7.82 -8.93
CA ALA A 184 -5.93 6.49 -8.39
C ALA A 184 -4.66 5.91 -7.74
N LEU A 185 -3.51 6.04 -8.41
CA LEU A 185 -2.20 5.67 -7.88
C LEU A 185 -1.89 6.40 -6.58
N TYR A 186 -2.06 7.71 -6.55
CA TYR A 186 -1.74 8.51 -5.35
C TYR A 186 -2.65 8.18 -4.17
N LEU A 187 -3.97 8.07 -4.39
CA LEU A 187 -4.91 7.71 -3.33
C LEU A 187 -4.71 6.25 -2.86
N GLY A 188 -4.41 5.32 -3.77
CA GLY A 188 -4.05 3.95 -3.42
C GLY A 188 -2.81 3.90 -2.52
N LYS A 189 -1.80 4.72 -2.81
CA LYS A 189 -0.62 4.88 -1.96
C LYS A 189 -0.99 5.41 -0.56
N ILE A 190 -1.85 6.43 -0.47
CA ILE A 190 -2.35 6.93 0.83
C ILE A 190 -3.02 5.82 1.64
N VAL A 191 -3.89 5.03 1.01
CA VAL A 191 -4.58 3.91 1.70
C VAL A 191 -3.58 2.86 2.19
N SER A 192 -2.60 2.48 1.36
CA SER A 192 -1.55 1.51 1.74
C SER A 192 -0.78 1.96 2.99
N TYR A 193 -0.36 3.22 3.01
CA TYR A 193 0.38 3.77 4.15
C TYR A 193 -0.50 3.95 5.39
N ALA A 194 -1.78 4.35 5.22
CA ALA A 194 -2.73 4.41 6.34
C ALA A 194 -2.89 3.04 7.03
N GLN A 195 -2.98 1.96 6.25
CA GLN A 195 -3.01 0.59 6.78
C GLN A 195 -1.68 0.21 7.44
N GLY A 196 -0.55 0.49 6.82
CA GLY A 196 0.78 0.16 7.36
C GLY A 196 1.09 0.89 8.68
N PHE A 197 0.72 2.15 8.79
CA PHE A 197 0.91 2.92 10.03
C PHE A 197 -0.08 2.54 11.12
N SER A 198 -1.32 2.18 10.78
CA SER A 198 -2.27 1.56 11.73
C SER A 198 -1.67 0.26 12.30
N GLN A 199 -1.06 -0.57 11.46
CA GLN A 199 -0.40 -1.79 11.91
C GLN A 199 0.80 -1.53 12.83
N LEU A 200 1.60 -0.49 12.56
CA LEU A 200 2.67 -0.08 13.48
C LEU A 200 2.12 0.31 14.85
N ARG A 201 0.96 0.98 14.89
CA ARG A 201 0.29 1.33 16.13
C ARG A 201 -0.20 0.10 16.89
N ALA A 202 -0.89 -0.83 16.22
CA ALA A 202 -1.34 -2.09 16.84
C ALA A 202 -0.14 -2.89 17.39
N ALA A 203 0.95 -2.98 16.64
CA ALA A 203 2.17 -3.64 17.08
C ALA A 203 2.83 -2.93 18.26
N SER A 204 2.84 -1.59 18.26
CA SER A 204 3.36 -0.80 19.38
C SER A 204 2.60 -1.07 20.68
N GLU A 205 1.28 -1.25 20.59
CA GLU A 205 0.42 -1.58 21.73
C GLU A 205 0.65 -3.02 22.22
N GLU A 206 0.63 -4.00 21.32
CA GLU A 206 0.84 -5.42 21.66
C GLU A 206 2.22 -5.67 22.27
N TYR A 207 3.27 -5.08 21.69
CA TYR A 207 4.67 -5.33 22.09
C TYR A 207 5.22 -4.28 23.06
N ASN A 208 4.42 -3.30 23.47
CA ASN A 208 4.79 -2.24 24.43
C ASN A 208 6.04 -1.43 24.00
N TRP A 209 6.12 -1.07 22.72
CA TRP A 209 7.30 -0.40 22.16
C TRP A 209 7.27 1.13 22.19
N ASP A 210 6.11 1.74 22.44
CA ASP A 210 5.90 3.19 22.41
C ASP A 210 6.50 3.85 21.15
N LEU A 211 6.16 3.29 19.98
CA LEU A 211 6.74 3.70 18.70
C LEU A 211 6.40 5.16 18.38
N ASN A 212 7.42 5.91 17.96
CA ASN A 212 7.23 7.27 17.44
C ASN A 212 7.02 7.23 15.91
N TYR A 213 5.76 7.34 15.49
CA TYR A 213 5.39 7.25 14.07
C TYR A 213 5.94 8.40 13.21
N GLY A 214 6.03 9.60 13.78
CA GLY A 214 6.61 10.76 13.10
C GLY A 214 8.11 10.56 12.81
N GLU A 215 8.85 10.06 13.79
CA GLU A 215 10.27 9.73 13.64
C GLU A 215 10.49 8.55 12.67
N ILE A 216 9.61 7.55 12.68
CA ILE A 216 9.62 6.46 11.68
C ILE A 216 9.42 7.03 10.26
N ALA A 217 8.45 7.93 10.07
CA ALA A 217 8.22 8.56 8.77
C ALA A 217 9.43 9.41 8.32
N LYS A 218 10.05 10.16 9.24
CA LYS A 218 11.24 10.97 8.97
C LYS A 218 12.40 10.15 8.42
N ILE A 219 12.71 9.01 9.04
CA ILE A 219 13.83 8.17 8.60
C ILE A 219 13.54 7.42 7.29
N PHE A 220 12.31 7.44 6.80
CA PHE A 220 11.96 6.91 5.47
C PHE A 220 12.07 7.96 4.36
N ARG A 221 12.27 9.25 4.68
CA ARG A 221 12.34 10.34 3.69
C ARG A 221 13.54 10.23 2.74
N ALA A 222 14.64 9.61 3.16
CA ALA A 222 15.81 9.37 2.32
C ALA A 222 16.44 7.98 2.59
N GLY A 223 17.34 7.55 1.70
CA GLY A 223 18.10 6.29 1.79
C GLY A 223 17.30 5.02 1.48
N CYS A 224 16.09 4.87 2.02
CA CYS A 224 15.27 3.67 1.83
C CYS A 224 14.63 3.59 0.43
N ILE A 225 14.02 2.45 0.09
CA ILE A 225 13.42 2.22 -1.25
C ILE A 225 12.14 3.03 -1.43
N ILE A 226 11.34 3.18 -0.37
CA ILE A 226 10.05 3.89 -0.43
C ILE A 226 10.20 5.41 -0.30
N ARG A 227 11.43 5.94 -0.36
CA ARG A 227 11.72 7.36 -0.18
C ARG A 227 10.98 8.22 -1.22
N ALA A 228 10.31 9.25 -0.72
CA ALA A 228 9.47 10.16 -1.48
C ALA A 228 9.17 11.42 -0.67
N GLN A 229 8.86 12.54 -1.34
CA GLN A 229 8.35 13.72 -0.66
C GLN A 229 7.04 13.45 0.10
N PHE A 230 6.30 12.42 -0.31
CA PHE A 230 5.11 11.90 0.36
C PHE A 230 5.35 11.59 1.86
N LEU A 231 6.54 11.12 2.23
CA LEU A 231 6.87 10.80 3.62
C LEU A 231 6.91 12.06 4.50
N GLN A 232 7.21 13.23 3.94
CA GLN A 232 7.11 14.49 4.67
C GLN A 232 5.68 14.77 5.12
N LYS A 233 4.69 14.48 4.28
CA LYS A 233 3.27 14.69 4.63
C LYS A 233 2.83 13.80 5.79
N ILE A 234 3.39 12.60 5.90
CA ILE A 234 3.15 11.69 7.02
C ILE A 234 3.85 12.22 8.28
N THR A 235 5.11 12.67 8.17
CA THR A 235 5.83 13.32 9.26
C THR A 235 5.03 14.50 9.82
N ASP A 236 4.54 15.39 8.95
CA ASP A 236 3.79 16.58 9.34
C ASP A 236 2.49 16.20 10.08
N ALA A 237 1.76 15.19 9.58
CA ALA A 237 0.52 14.72 10.21
C ALA A 237 0.74 14.17 11.63
N TYR A 238 1.81 13.41 11.86
CA TYR A 238 2.15 12.91 13.19
C TYR A 238 2.81 13.97 14.09
N ALA A 239 3.45 14.99 13.51
CA ALA A 239 3.92 16.14 14.29
C ALA A 239 2.74 16.97 14.83
N GLU A 240 1.67 17.12 14.05
CA GLU A 240 0.44 17.78 14.49
C GLU A 240 -0.35 16.93 15.51
N ASN A 241 -0.48 15.62 15.25
CA ASN A 241 -1.17 14.70 16.14
C ASN A 241 -0.39 13.37 16.30
N PRO A 242 0.45 13.24 17.34
CA PRO A 242 1.22 12.01 17.58
C PRO A 242 0.37 10.76 17.84
N LEU A 243 -0.88 10.95 18.29
CA LEU A 243 -1.84 9.87 18.58
C LEU A 243 -2.87 9.67 17.47
N LEU A 244 -2.60 10.17 16.26
CA LEU A 244 -3.47 10.01 15.10
C LEU A 244 -3.76 8.52 14.86
N ALA A 245 -5.04 8.14 14.99
CA ALA A 245 -5.46 6.75 14.86
C ALA A 245 -5.28 6.21 13.43
N ASN A 246 -5.46 7.07 12.42
CA ASN A 246 -5.31 6.70 11.01
C ASN A 246 -4.98 7.91 10.16
N LEU A 247 -4.06 7.74 9.20
CA LEU A 247 -3.60 8.83 8.32
C LEU A 247 -4.73 9.45 7.49
N LEU A 248 -5.77 8.69 7.11
CA LEU A 248 -6.92 9.22 6.36
C LEU A 248 -7.69 10.33 7.11
N LEU A 249 -7.48 10.46 8.42
CA LEU A 249 -8.13 11.49 9.23
C LEU A 249 -7.33 12.80 9.28
N ALA A 250 -6.05 12.80 8.85
CA ALA A 250 -5.27 14.04 8.82
C ALA A 250 -5.77 14.96 7.69
N PRO A 251 -5.81 16.29 7.88
CA PRO A 251 -6.41 17.22 6.93
C PRO A 251 -5.90 17.07 5.48
N TYR A 252 -4.59 16.90 5.30
CA TYR A 252 -3.98 16.71 3.99
C TYR A 252 -4.51 15.46 3.26
N PHE A 253 -4.43 14.29 3.92
CA PHE A 253 -4.84 13.02 3.31
C PHE A 253 -6.36 12.94 3.11
N LYS A 254 -7.13 13.51 4.03
CA LYS A 254 -8.58 13.64 3.92
C LYS A 254 -8.96 14.46 2.68
N GLN A 255 -8.31 15.59 2.45
CA GLN A 255 -8.57 16.44 1.27
C GLN A 255 -8.23 15.71 -0.03
N ILE A 256 -7.09 15.02 -0.10
CA ILE A 256 -6.75 14.22 -1.30
C ILE A 256 -7.78 13.12 -1.54
N ALA A 257 -8.26 12.43 -0.49
CA ALA A 257 -9.31 11.44 -0.64
C ALA A 257 -10.63 12.05 -1.14
N ASP A 258 -11.01 13.23 -0.66
CA ASP A 258 -12.18 13.96 -1.17
C ASP A 258 -12.03 14.27 -2.67
N ASP A 259 -10.86 14.75 -3.09
CA ASP A 259 -10.63 15.20 -4.46
C ASP A 259 -10.40 14.06 -5.47
N TYR A 260 -9.81 12.94 -5.02
CA TYR A 260 -9.31 11.89 -5.93
C TYR A 260 -10.14 10.60 -5.91
N GLN A 261 -11.03 10.40 -4.94
CA GLN A 261 -11.78 9.15 -4.85
C GLN A 261 -12.63 8.85 -6.09
N GLN A 262 -13.18 9.86 -6.76
CA GLN A 262 -13.97 9.63 -7.97
C GLN A 262 -13.09 9.09 -9.11
N ALA A 263 -11.86 9.60 -9.25
CA ALA A 263 -10.92 9.07 -10.23
C ALA A 263 -10.54 7.60 -9.92
N LEU A 264 -10.30 7.27 -8.65
CA LEU A 264 -10.06 5.88 -8.23
C LEU A 264 -11.27 4.98 -8.56
N ARG A 265 -12.50 5.44 -8.30
CA ARG A 265 -13.73 4.70 -8.63
C ARG A 265 -13.88 4.48 -10.13
N ASP A 266 -13.66 5.52 -10.93
CA ASP A 266 -13.73 5.45 -12.39
C ASP A 266 -12.70 4.45 -12.95
N VAL A 267 -11.47 4.48 -12.43
CA VAL A 267 -10.39 3.56 -12.82
C VAL A 267 -10.72 2.12 -12.46
N VAL A 268 -11.20 1.86 -11.24
CA VAL A 268 -11.58 0.50 -10.82
C VAL A 268 -12.77 -0.01 -11.63
N ALA A 269 -13.79 0.83 -11.86
CA ALA A 269 -14.93 0.46 -12.70
C ALA A 269 -14.50 0.14 -14.13
N TYR A 270 -13.65 0.99 -14.73
CA TYR A 270 -13.06 0.75 -16.05
C TYR A 270 -12.30 -0.58 -16.05
N ALA A 271 -11.38 -0.80 -15.12
CA ALA A 271 -10.57 -2.00 -15.07
C ALA A 271 -11.41 -3.28 -15.02
N VAL A 272 -12.43 -3.29 -14.16
CA VAL A 272 -13.35 -4.44 -13.99
C VAL A 272 -14.13 -4.72 -15.28
N GLN A 273 -14.69 -3.68 -15.92
CA GLN A 273 -15.42 -3.86 -17.19
C GLN A 273 -14.52 -4.35 -18.34
N ASN A 274 -13.22 -4.06 -18.26
CA ASN A 274 -12.25 -4.34 -19.29
C ASN A 274 -11.36 -5.57 -19.01
N GLY A 275 -11.60 -6.28 -17.91
CA GLY A 275 -10.83 -7.48 -17.56
C GLY A 275 -9.36 -7.18 -17.22
N ILE A 276 -9.04 -5.95 -16.80
CA ILE A 276 -7.71 -5.55 -16.37
C ILE A 276 -7.62 -5.74 -14.84
N PRO A 277 -6.73 -6.60 -14.33
CA PRO A 277 -6.65 -6.87 -12.90
C PRO A 277 -6.05 -5.68 -12.15
N VAL A 278 -6.80 -5.14 -11.18
CA VAL A 278 -6.38 -4.03 -10.33
C VAL A 278 -6.60 -4.33 -8.83
N PRO A 279 -5.98 -5.41 -8.31
CA PRO A 279 -6.27 -5.90 -6.96
C PRO A 279 -6.03 -4.84 -5.87
N THR A 280 -4.98 -4.04 -5.98
CA THR A 280 -4.67 -3.02 -4.96
C THR A 280 -5.52 -1.76 -5.08
N PHE A 281 -5.86 -1.29 -6.30
CA PHE A 281 -6.83 -0.20 -6.44
C PHE A 281 -8.24 -0.62 -5.97
N ALA A 282 -8.67 -1.84 -6.28
CA ALA A 282 -9.94 -2.36 -5.79
C ALA A 282 -9.95 -2.49 -4.26
N ALA A 283 -8.88 -3.03 -3.67
CA ALA A 283 -8.72 -3.11 -2.22
C ALA A 283 -8.70 -1.73 -1.56
N ALA A 284 -8.11 -0.72 -2.21
CA ALA A 284 -8.10 0.65 -1.71
C ALA A 284 -9.51 1.25 -1.62
N VAL A 285 -10.34 1.07 -2.66
CA VAL A 285 -11.76 1.48 -2.64
C VAL A 285 -12.52 0.78 -1.53
N ALA A 286 -12.39 -0.55 -1.45
CA ALA A 286 -13.10 -1.36 -0.46
C ALA A 286 -12.71 -0.97 0.98
N TYR A 287 -11.43 -0.73 1.24
CA TYR A 287 -10.95 -0.26 2.53
C TYR A 287 -11.48 1.13 2.87
N TYR A 288 -11.35 2.10 1.97
CA TYR A 288 -11.81 3.47 2.19
C TYR A 288 -13.31 3.52 2.51
N ASP A 289 -14.13 2.83 1.71
CA ASP A 289 -15.57 2.79 1.91
C ASP A 289 -15.98 2.01 3.17
N SER A 290 -15.23 0.97 3.55
CA SER A 290 -15.47 0.24 4.79
C SER A 290 -15.09 1.06 6.03
N TYR A 291 -13.94 1.75 6.00
CA TYR A 291 -13.42 2.50 7.13
C TYR A 291 -14.28 3.71 7.48
N ARG A 292 -14.91 4.34 6.49
CA ARG A 292 -15.83 5.48 6.70
C ARG A 292 -17.28 5.08 6.98
N ALA A 293 -17.62 3.79 6.95
CA ALA A 293 -18.99 3.31 7.19
C ALA A 293 -19.27 3.17 8.69
N ALA A 294 -20.23 3.94 9.20
CA ALA A 294 -20.66 3.83 10.60
C ALA A 294 -21.36 2.49 10.90
N VAL A 295 -21.92 1.84 9.89
CA VAL A 295 -22.57 0.52 9.99
C VAL A 295 -22.10 -0.32 8.81
N LEU A 296 -21.51 -1.48 9.12
CA LEU A 296 -21.12 -2.52 8.16
C LEU A 296 -22.08 -3.72 8.25
N PRO A 297 -22.15 -4.56 7.21
CA PRO A 297 -22.99 -5.77 7.21
C PRO A 297 -22.52 -6.86 8.19
N ALA A 298 -21.55 -6.58 9.06
CA ALA A 298 -21.08 -7.49 10.10
C ALA A 298 -22.15 -7.83 11.15
N ASN A 299 -23.22 -7.03 11.23
CA ASN A 299 -24.41 -7.39 12.02
C ASN A 299 -25.04 -8.71 11.55
N LEU A 300 -25.08 -8.99 10.25
CA LEU A 300 -25.58 -10.26 9.71
C LEU A 300 -24.62 -11.41 9.99
N ILE A 301 -23.31 -11.18 9.87
CA ILE A 301 -22.29 -12.18 10.24
C ILE A 301 -22.45 -12.58 11.72
N GLN A 302 -22.65 -11.59 12.61
CA GLN A 302 -22.92 -11.85 14.03
C GLN A 302 -24.21 -12.63 14.25
N ALA A 303 -25.29 -12.28 13.55
CA ALA A 303 -26.56 -13.03 13.63
C ALA A 303 -26.38 -14.48 13.18
N GLN A 304 -25.67 -14.72 12.06
CA GLN A 304 -25.38 -16.07 11.58
C GLN A 304 -24.57 -16.88 12.61
N ARG A 305 -23.51 -16.29 13.18
CA ARG A 305 -22.68 -16.95 14.21
C ARG A 305 -23.49 -17.32 15.45
N ASP A 306 -24.39 -16.43 15.88
CA ASP A 306 -25.29 -16.74 16.99
C ASP A 306 -26.29 -17.85 16.62
N TYR A 307 -26.84 -17.80 15.41
CA TYR A 307 -27.79 -18.79 14.89
C TYR A 307 -27.24 -20.21 14.89
N PHE A 308 -26.09 -20.46 14.26
CA PHE A 308 -25.58 -21.84 14.09
C PHE A 308 -24.74 -22.33 15.26
N GLY A 309 -24.25 -21.43 16.11
CA GLY A 309 -23.18 -21.75 17.08
C GLY A 309 -23.34 -21.11 18.45
N ALA A 310 -24.47 -20.46 18.74
CA ALA A 310 -24.73 -19.76 20.01
C ALA A 310 -23.57 -18.84 20.43
N HIS A 311 -22.91 -18.22 19.46
CA HIS A 311 -21.70 -17.41 19.67
C HIS A 311 -21.96 -16.07 20.35
N THR A 312 -23.22 -15.72 20.61
CA THR A 312 -23.67 -14.46 21.22
C THR A 312 -23.34 -13.22 20.40
N TYR A 313 -23.97 -12.09 20.74
CA TYR A 313 -23.75 -10.79 20.11
C TYR A 313 -24.00 -9.62 21.07
N LYS A 314 -23.52 -8.43 20.71
CA LYS A 314 -23.81 -7.16 21.38
C LYS A 314 -24.91 -6.40 20.63
N ARG A 315 -25.58 -5.46 21.31
CA ARG A 315 -26.64 -4.62 20.73
C ARG A 315 -26.27 -3.14 20.79
N ILE A 316 -26.87 -2.36 19.88
CA ILE A 316 -26.67 -0.90 19.80
C ILE A 316 -27.57 -0.10 20.76
N ASP A 317 -28.62 -0.73 21.29
CA ASP A 317 -29.64 -0.10 22.14
C ASP A 317 -29.56 -0.53 23.61
N LYS A 318 -28.75 -1.55 23.95
CA LYS A 318 -28.62 -2.10 25.30
C LYS A 318 -27.20 -2.61 25.54
N GLN A 319 -26.68 -2.35 26.74
CA GLN A 319 -25.43 -2.94 27.22
C GLN A 319 -25.63 -4.44 27.55
N GLY A 320 -24.59 -5.25 27.33
CA GLY A 320 -24.58 -6.68 27.62
C GLY A 320 -24.27 -7.57 26.41
N VAL A 321 -24.34 -8.87 26.65
CA VAL A 321 -24.15 -9.94 25.65
C VAL A 321 -25.46 -10.71 25.55
N PHE A 322 -25.90 -10.98 24.33
CA PHE A 322 -27.22 -11.54 24.02
C PHE A 322 -27.07 -12.81 23.18
N HIS A 323 -28.02 -13.72 23.33
CA HIS A 323 -28.24 -14.89 22.50
C HIS A 323 -29.72 -14.94 22.13
N THR A 324 -30.04 -15.42 20.93
CA THR A 324 -31.42 -15.62 20.47
C THR A 324 -31.63 -17.08 20.06
N GLU A 325 -32.76 -17.65 20.48
CA GLU A 325 -33.28 -18.89 19.89
C GLU A 325 -34.01 -18.52 18.60
N TRP A 326 -33.38 -18.78 17.46
CA TRP A 326 -33.82 -18.21 16.17
C TRP A 326 -34.96 -18.98 15.49
N LEU A 327 -35.28 -20.19 15.96
CA LEU A 327 -36.30 -21.07 15.39
C LEU A 327 -37.55 -21.23 16.26
N ASP A 328 -37.57 -20.57 17.42
CA ASP A 328 -38.68 -20.59 18.38
C ASP A 328 -39.68 -19.44 18.16
#